data_AF-A0A0F9KWU9-F1
#
_entry.id   AF-A0A0F9KWU9-F1
#
_cell.length_a   1.000
_cell.length_b   1.000
_cell.length_c   1.000
_cell.angle_alpha   90.00
_cell.angle_beta   90.00
_cell.angle_gamma   90.00
#
_symmetry.space_group_name_H-M   'P 1'
#
loop_
_entity.id
_entity.type
_entity.pdbx_description
1 polymer ?
#
loop_
_entity_poly.entity_id
_entity_poly.type
_entity_poly.pdbx_seq_one_letter_code
_entity_poly.pdbx_strand_id
1 'polypeptide(L)'
;LTILSKYFKFKNRLYILVGISWLGISFPWIPDSISFIMNIFFQISLPVELYFIIGNVFIPIALLTWIIAYTDMINKQKQKMAVILTIIFSVVFEITFFTLFFIDIDLIGVINPIRPFTVNFDIFITVYLVIIILFMLITGTIFAQQSIKSENREIRLKGKLLRGAFITFTIAAILDALLGMIFEDPTDPLLSIMVVIIRIMLIISALEFYGGFLLPRWMEMIFTRGQ
;
A
#
# COMPACT_ATOMS: atom_id res chain seq x y z
N LEU A 1 -7.46 -0.65 10.97
CA LEU A 1 -8.06 -1.24 12.20
C LEU A 1 -9.58 -1.49 12.09
N THR A 2 -10.39 -0.55 11.59
CA THR A 2 -11.87 -0.72 11.47
C THR A 2 -12.30 -1.87 10.57
N ILE A 3 -11.56 -2.15 9.48
CA ILE A 3 -11.85 -3.29 8.60
C ILE A 3 -11.62 -4.61 9.35
N LEU A 4 -10.49 -4.74 10.05
CA LEU A 4 -10.13 -5.91 10.85
C LEU A 4 -11.17 -6.20 11.93
N SER A 5 -11.63 -5.17 12.65
CA SER A 5 -12.57 -5.34 13.75
C SER A 5 -13.94 -5.87 13.31
N LYS A 6 -14.33 -5.71 12.03
CA LYS A 6 -15.55 -6.32 11.48
C LYS A 6 -15.51 -7.84 11.47
N TYR A 7 -14.34 -8.47 11.51
CA TYR A 7 -14.25 -9.92 11.69
C TYR A 7 -14.98 -10.40 12.95
N PHE A 8 -14.86 -9.68 14.07
CA PHE A 8 -15.50 -10.08 15.32
C PHE A 8 -17.03 -10.08 15.23
N LYS A 9 -17.60 -9.25 14.33
CA LYS A 9 -19.03 -9.17 14.08
C LYS A 9 -19.52 -10.18 13.03
N PHE A 10 -18.80 -10.32 11.92
CA PHE A 10 -19.27 -11.09 10.75
C PHE A 10 -18.60 -12.47 10.61
N LYS A 11 -17.59 -12.78 11.43
CA LYS A 11 -16.79 -14.03 11.42
C LYS A 11 -16.24 -14.41 10.03
N ASN A 12 -16.13 -13.43 9.12
CA ASN A 12 -15.64 -13.64 7.77
C ASN A 12 -14.14 -13.30 7.69
N ARG A 13 -13.30 -14.29 7.44
CA ARG A 13 -11.84 -14.13 7.36
C ARG A 13 -11.39 -13.12 6.30
N LEU A 14 -12.21 -12.82 5.30
CA LEU A 14 -11.91 -11.82 4.27
C LEU A 14 -11.57 -10.46 4.87
N TYR A 15 -12.28 -10.06 5.93
CA TYR A 15 -12.02 -8.80 6.62
C TYR A 15 -10.64 -8.76 7.28
N ILE A 16 -10.15 -9.91 7.76
CA ILE A 16 -8.79 -10.03 8.29
C ILE A 16 -7.79 -9.92 7.15
N LEU A 17 -7.95 -10.73 6.12
CA LEU A 17 -7.00 -10.80 5.01
C LEU A 17 -6.84 -9.44 4.32
N VAL A 18 -7.94 -8.80 3.94
CA VAL A 18 -7.94 -7.46 3.34
C VAL A 18 -7.39 -6.42 4.29
N GLY A 19 -7.75 -6.50 5.58
CA GLY A 19 -7.26 -5.56 6.59
C GLY A 19 -5.75 -5.64 6.81
N ILE A 20 -5.19 -6.85 6.87
CA ILE A 20 -3.74 -7.07 6.95
C ILE A 20 -3.06 -6.65 5.66
N SER A 21 -3.63 -6.96 4.50
CA SER A 21 -3.10 -6.52 3.19
C SER A 21 -2.96 -5.01 3.15
N TRP A 22 -4.01 -4.30 3.58
CA TRP A 22 -4.06 -2.85 3.53
C TRP A 22 -3.10 -2.20 4.53
N LEU A 23 -3.00 -2.74 5.74
CA LEU A 23 -1.98 -2.31 6.70
C LEU A 23 -0.57 -2.58 6.16
N GLY A 24 -0.34 -3.79 5.66
CA GLY A 24 0.92 -4.26 5.10
C GLY A 24 1.44 -3.40 3.96
N ILE A 25 0.56 -2.99 3.04
CA ILE A 25 0.92 -2.12 1.92
C ILE A 25 1.24 -0.70 2.39
N SER A 26 0.74 -0.27 3.55
CA SER A 26 1.05 1.06 4.09
C SER A 26 2.41 1.17 4.79
N PHE A 27 3.10 0.04 5.04
CA PHE A 27 4.38 0.05 5.77
C PHE A 27 5.48 0.91 5.17
N PRO A 28 5.64 1.06 3.83
CA PRO A 28 6.65 1.95 3.26
C PRO A 28 6.59 3.39 3.80
N TRP A 29 5.41 3.87 4.20
CA TRP A 29 5.20 5.24 4.69
C TRP A 29 5.19 5.38 6.22
N ILE A 30 5.23 4.26 6.96
CA ILE A 30 5.27 4.28 8.43
C ILE A 30 6.61 4.85 8.92
N PRO A 31 7.79 4.45 8.39
CA PRO A 31 9.07 5.02 8.77
C PRO A 31 9.16 6.54 8.57
N ASP A 32 8.59 7.08 7.48
CA ASP A 32 8.50 8.52 7.24
C ASP A 32 7.77 9.22 8.38
N SER A 33 6.61 8.69 8.74
CA SER A 33 5.75 9.25 9.78
C SER A 33 6.43 9.23 11.14
N ILE A 34 7.11 8.12 11.48
CA ILE A 34 7.88 7.99 12.72
C ILE A 34 9.05 8.98 12.72
N SER A 35 9.83 9.04 11.64
CA SER A 35 10.99 9.92 11.51
C SER A 35 10.58 11.39 11.61
N PHE A 36 9.49 11.78 10.95
CA PHE A 36 8.94 13.13 11.02
C PHE A 36 8.56 13.53 12.45
N ILE A 37 7.84 12.65 13.17
CA ILE A 37 7.47 12.89 14.57
C ILE A 37 8.72 12.98 15.45
N MET A 38 9.66 12.04 15.31
CA MET A 38 10.91 12.03 16.07
C MET A 38 11.72 13.31 15.84
N ASN A 39 11.78 13.78 14.60
CA ASN A 39 12.53 14.98 14.24
C ASN A 39 11.91 16.23 14.90
N ILE A 40 10.59 16.39 14.86
CA ILE A 40 9.89 17.53 15.49
C ILE A 40 10.17 17.60 16.99
N PHE A 41 10.03 16.48 17.70
CA PHE A 41 10.08 16.48 19.17
C PHE A 41 11.49 16.31 19.75
N PHE A 42 12.36 15.58 19.07
CA PHE A 42 13.64 15.13 19.60
C PHE A 42 14.84 15.51 18.72
N GLN A 43 14.60 16.12 17.55
CA GLN A 43 15.64 16.49 16.58
C GLN A 43 16.53 15.31 16.15
N ILE A 44 15.96 14.10 16.18
CA ILE A 44 16.57 12.86 15.71
C ILE A 44 15.67 12.19 14.68
N SER A 45 16.26 11.41 13.78
CA SER A 45 15.54 10.58 12.83
C SER A 45 15.61 9.10 13.21
N LEU A 46 14.73 8.31 12.61
CA LEU A 46 14.77 6.86 12.77
C LEU A 46 16.10 6.33 12.19
N PRO A 47 16.81 5.44 12.90
CA PRO A 47 17.99 4.77 12.36
C PRO A 47 17.67 4.08 11.03
N VAL A 48 18.61 4.16 10.08
CA VAL A 48 18.42 3.68 8.70
C VAL A 48 18.02 2.20 8.67
N GLU A 49 18.60 1.40 9.57
CA GLU A 49 18.31 -0.02 9.73
C GLU A 49 16.85 -0.26 10.10
N LEU A 50 16.36 0.46 11.12
CA LEU A 50 14.97 0.37 11.56
C LEU A 50 14.01 0.91 10.51
N TYR A 51 14.42 1.98 9.81
CA TYR A 51 13.65 2.56 8.73
C TYR A 51 13.38 1.50 7.64
N PHE A 52 14.41 0.80 7.16
CA PHE A 52 14.25 -0.19 6.11
C PHE A 52 13.52 -1.45 6.57
N ILE A 53 13.79 -1.94 7.79
CA ILE A 53 13.11 -3.12 8.34
C ILE A 53 11.60 -2.85 8.46
N ILE A 54 11.22 -1.73 9.08
CA ILE A 54 9.81 -1.37 9.25
C ILE A 54 9.17 -1.16 7.88
N GLY A 55 9.84 -0.46 6.96
CA GLY A 55 9.28 -0.13 5.66
C GLY A 55 8.98 -1.34 4.76
N ASN A 56 9.80 -2.40 4.84
CA ASN A 56 9.85 -3.40 3.77
C ASN A 56 9.52 -4.84 4.18
N VAL A 57 9.87 -5.28 5.40
CA VAL A 57 9.79 -6.70 5.81
C VAL A 57 8.33 -7.20 5.86
N PHE A 58 7.36 -6.32 6.07
CA PHE A 58 5.95 -6.73 6.14
C PHE A 58 5.22 -6.72 4.78
N ILE A 59 5.86 -6.20 3.73
CA ILE A 59 5.27 -6.12 2.38
C ILE A 59 4.95 -7.51 1.80
N PRO A 60 5.83 -8.54 1.91
CA PRO A 60 5.53 -9.88 1.43
C PRO A 60 4.29 -10.50 2.09
N ILE A 61 4.13 -10.26 3.40
CA ILE A 61 2.95 -10.72 4.16
C ILE A 61 1.69 -10.02 3.65
N ALA A 62 1.79 -8.72 3.37
CA ALA A 62 0.71 -7.95 2.77
C ALA A 62 0.23 -8.57 1.45
N LEU A 63 1.16 -8.82 0.54
CA LEU A 63 0.89 -9.42 -0.77
C LEU A 63 0.28 -10.82 -0.63
N LEU A 64 0.82 -11.65 0.26
CA LEU A 64 0.31 -12.99 0.51
C LEU A 64 -1.15 -12.96 1.00
N THR A 65 -1.45 -12.13 1.99
CA THR A 65 -2.83 -11.99 2.48
C THR A 65 -3.78 -11.44 1.43
N TRP A 66 -3.30 -10.55 0.55
CA TRP A 66 -4.08 -10.00 -0.55
C TRP A 66 -4.43 -11.08 -1.57
N ILE A 67 -3.45 -11.90 -1.96
CA ILE A 67 -3.65 -13.01 -2.89
C ILE A 67 -4.67 -14.00 -2.36
N ILE A 68 -4.59 -14.33 -1.07
CA ILE A 68 -5.55 -15.23 -0.43
C ILE A 68 -6.94 -14.60 -0.47
N ALA A 69 -7.08 -13.31 -0.12
CA ALA A 69 -8.36 -12.59 -0.19
C ALA A 69 -8.92 -12.55 -1.60
N TYR A 70 -8.11 -12.15 -2.59
CA TYR A 70 -8.48 -12.06 -3.99
C TYR A 70 -8.95 -13.40 -4.53
N THR A 71 -8.19 -14.47 -4.29
CA THR A 71 -8.56 -15.81 -4.77
C THR A 71 -9.78 -16.38 -4.05
N ASP A 72 -9.99 -16.06 -2.77
CA ASP A 72 -11.22 -16.38 -2.05
C ASP A 72 -12.47 -15.73 -2.69
N MET A 73 -12.33 -14.51 -3.22
CA MET A 73 -13.44 -13.77 -3.83
C MET A 73 -13.69 -14.14 -5.29
N ILE A 74 -12.62 -14.45 -6.06
CA ILE A 74 -12.69 -14.54 -7.51
C ILE A 74 -12.58 -15.98 -8.03
N ASN A 75 -11.54 -16.71 -7.61
CA ASN A 75 -11.28 -18.06 -8.10
C ASN A 75 -10.52 -18.89 -7.08
N LYS A 76 -11.28 -19.58 -6.23
CA LYS A 76 -10.75 -20.42 -5.16
C LYS A 76 -9.94 -21.60 -5.67
N GLN A 77 -10.25 -22.12 -6.86
CA GLN A 77 -9.57 -23.30 -7.44
C GLN A 77 -8.09 -23.02 -7.74
N LYS A 78 -7.77 -21.79 -8.18
CA LYS A 78 -6.39 -21.39 -8.49
C LYS A 78 -5.59 -20.90 -7.28
N GLN A 79 -6.20 -20.85 -6.08
CA GLN A 79 -5.57 -20.26 -4.91
C GLN A 79 -4.26 -20.93 -4.53
N LYS A 80 -4.22 -22.27 -4.48
CA LYS A 80 -3.00 -22.99 -4.07
C LYS A 80 -1.81 -22.61 -4.95
N MET A 81 -2.01 -22.56 -6.27
CA MET A 81 -0.98 -22.16 -7.23
C MET A 81 -0.57 -20.70 -7.03
N ALA A 82 -1.54 -19.78 -6.94
CA ALA A 82 -1.26 -18.36 -6.74
C ALA A 82 -0.48 -18.11 -5.44
N VAL A 83 -0.89 -18.74 -4.33
CA VAL A 83 -0.22 -18.65 -3.03
C VAL A 83 1.21 -19.19 -3.09
N ILE A 84 1.44 -20.35 -3.73
CA ILE A 84 2.80 -20.90 -3.88
C ILE A 84 3.70 -19.94 -4.66
N LEU A 85 3.22 -19.40 -5.78
CA LEU A 85 3.98 -18.44 -6.58
C LEU A 85 4.29 -17.16 -5.79
N THR A 86 3.32 -16.66 -5.02
CA THR A 86 3.53 -15.50 -4.15
C THR A 86 4.55 -15.80 -3.05
N ILE A 87 4.50 -16.97 -2.41
CA ILE A 87 5.49 -17.37 -1.40
C ILE A 87 6.89 -17.41 -2.01
N ILE A 88 7.06 -18.01 -3.19
CA ILE A 88 8.36 -18.05 -3.88
C ILE A 88 8.86 -16.63 -4.16
N PHE A 89 8.01 -15.78 -4.74
CA PHE A 89 8.33 -14.38 -5.03
C PHE A 89 8.73 -13.61 -3.76
N SER A 90 7.96 -13.79 -2.68
CA SER A 90 8.20 -13.21 -1.36
C SER A 90 9.51 -13.67 -0.72
N VAL A 91 9.83 -14.97 -0.80
CA VAL A 91 11.07 -15.53 -0.25
C VAL A 91 12.28 -15.01 -1.03
N VAL A 92 12.19 -14.93 -2.36
CA VAL A 92 13.26 -14.35 -3.19
C VAL A 92 13.51 -12.89 -2.80
N PHE A 93 12.45 -12.11 -2.61
CA PHE A 93 12.58 -10.74 -2.14
C PHE A 93 13.25 -10.65 -0.77
N GLU A 94 12.76 -11.38 0.23
CA GLU A 94 13.30 -11.33 1.60
C GLU A 94 14.78 -11.76 1.65
N ILE A 95 15.15 -12.83 0.94
CA ILE A 95 16.54 -13.28 0.86
C ILE A 95 17.41 -12.17 0.25
N THR A 96 16.95 -11.57 -0.85
CA THR A 96 17.71 -10.50 -1.52
C THR A 96 17.79 -9.26 -0.64
N PHE A 97 16.68 -8.84 -0.04
CA PHE A 97 16.60 -7.70 0.88
C PHE A 97 17.57 -7.85 2.05
N PHE A 98 17.55 -8.98 2.76
CA PHE A 98 18.46 -9.19 3.88
C PHE A 98 19.91 -9.37 3.43
N THR A 99 20.15 -9.93 2.24
CA THR A 99 21.50 -10.01 1.68
C THR A 99 22.07 -8.60 1.44
N LEU A 100 21.30 -7.71 0.81
CA LEU A 100 21.69 -6.32 0.61
C LEU A 100 21.87 -5.61 1.95
N PHE A 101 20.93 -5.80 2.88
CA PHE A 101 20.95 -5.20 4.22
C PHE A 101 22.26 -5.49 4.99
N PHE A 102 22.80 -6.70 4.88
CA PHE A 102 24.05 -7.08 5.58
C PHE A 102 25.33 -6.80 4.79
N ILE A 103 25.26 -6.66 3.46
CA ILE A 103 26.43 -6.36 2.62
C ILE A 103 26.67 -4.85 2.58
N ASP A 104 25.65 -4.09 2.17
CA ASP A 104 25.68 -2.66 2.02
C ASP A 104 24.24 -2.12 1.96
N ILE A 105 23.82 -1.45 3.03
CA ILE A 105 22.46 -0.96 3.21
C ILE A 105 22.10 0.11 2.17
N ASP A 106 23.08 0.80 1.58
CA ASP A 106 22.84 1.84 0.58
C ASP A 106 22.30 1.25 -0.73
N LEU A 107 22.52 -0.06 -0.99
CA LEU A 107 21.94 -0.78 -2.13
C LEU A 107 20.42 -1.01 -1.99
N ILE A 108 19.85 -0.78 -0.80
CA ILE A 108 18.40 -0.76 -0.57
C ILE A 108 17.86 0.64 -0.87
N GLY A 109 18.60 1.66 -0.45
CA GLY A 109 18.30 3.07 -0.67
C GLY A 109 19.09 3.96 0.27
N VAL A 110 18.95 5.28 0.08
CA VAL A 110 19.69 6.28 0.86
C VAL A 110 18.72 7.31 1.43
N ILE A 111 18.90 7.65 2.71
CA ILE A 111 18.19 8.76 3.35
C ILE A 111 19.04 10.02 3.23
N ASN A 112 18.50 11.03 2.55
CA ASN A 112 19.24 12.28 2.36
C ASN A 112 19.28 13.09 3.68
N PRO A 113 20.46 13.57 4.14
CA PRO A 113 20.55 14.38 5.37
C PRO A 113 19.71 15.67 5.35
N ILE A 114 19.51 16.26 4.17
CA ILE A 114 18.70 17.48 3.97
C ILE A 114 17.20 17.17 4.16
N ARG A 115 16.78 15.92 3.89
CA ARG A 115 15.41 15.43 4.02
C ARG A 115 15.38 14.13 4.83
N PRO A 116 15.64 14.21 6.15
CA PRO A 116 15.96 13.05 6.98
C PRO A 116 14.73 12.22 7.37
N PHE A 117 13.63 12.37 6.64
CA PHE A 117 12.34 11.70 6.85
C PHE A 117 11.77 11.09 5.56
N THR A 118 12.50 11.15 4.44
CA THR A 118 12.13 10.49 3.18
C THR A 118 13.32 9.69 2.67
N VAL A 119 13.05 8.49 2.16
CA VAL A 119 14.07 7.66 1.52
C VAL A 119 14.02 7.76 0.01
N ASN A 120 15.19 7.70 -0.60
CA ASN A 120 15.33 7.40 -2.01
C ASN A 120 15.66 5.92 -2.13
N PHE A 121 14.69 5.10 -2.51
CA PHE A 121 14.91 3.68 -2.76
C PHE A 121 15.79 3.47 -3.98
N ASP A 122 16.69 2.48 -3.89
CA ASP A 122 17.46 2.04 -5.04
C ASP A 122 16.57 1.19 -5.99
N ILE A 123 17.10 0.85 -7.16
CA ILE A 123 16.42 0.19 -8.25
C ILE A 123 15.78 -1.14 -7.83
N PHE A 124 16.44 -1.91 -6.97
CA PHE A 124 15.93 -3.21 -6.53
C PHE A 124 14.60 -3.07 -5.79
N ILE A 125 14.55 -2.22 -4.76
CA ILE A 125 13.32 -1.97 -3.99
C ILE A 125 12.27 -1.29 -4.87
N THR A 126 12.68 -0.31 -5.67
CA THR A 126 11.77 0.42 -6.57
C THR A 126 11.05 -0.52 -7.54
N VAL A 127 11.79 -1.40 -8.22
CA VAL A 127 11.21 -2.38 -9.15
C VAL A 127 10.27 -3.34 -8.41
N TYR A 128 10.67 -3.82 -7.23
CA TYR A 128 9.84 -4.72 -6.43
C TYR A 128 8.51 -4.07 -6.01
N LEU A 129 8.56 -2.84 -5.49
CA LEU A 129 7.38 -2.07 -5.10
C LEU A 129 6.46 -1.81 -6.31
N VAL A 130 7.02 -1.42 -7.46
CA VAL A 130 6.25 -1.20 -8.69
C VAL A 130 5.56 -2.49 -9.14
N ILE A 131 6.24 -3.63 -9.11
CA ILE A 131 5.62 -4.93 -9.45
C ILE A 131 4.43 -5.22 -8.53
N ILE A 132 4.58 -5.02 -7.23
CA ILE A 132 3.49 -5.23 -6.27
C ILE A 132 2.33 -4.28 -6.53
N ILE A 133 2.61 -2.99 -6.74
CA ILE A 133 1.58 -1.98 -6.99
C ILE A 133 0.80 -2.32 -8.27
N LEU A 134 1.48 -2.68 -9.35
CA LEU A 134 0.82 -3.11 -10.59
C LEU A 134 0.00 -4.39 -10.40
N PHE A 135 0.53 -5.35 -9.65
CA PHE A 135 -0.18 -6.57 -9.32
C PHE A 135 -1.47 -6.29 -8.52
N MET A 136 -1.38 -5.42 -7.51
CA MET A 136 -2.51 -4.95 -6.71
C MET A 136 -3.53 -4.20 -7.55
N LEU A 137 -3.09 -3.35 -8.48
CA LEU A 137 -3.97 -2.64 -9.42
C LEU A 137 -4.77 -3.62 -10.28
N ILE A 138 -4.10 -4.59 -10.92
CA ILE A 138 -4.75 -5.55 -11.81
C ILE A 138 -5.77 -6.39 -11.04
N THR A 139 -5.34 -7.01 -9.94
CA THR A 139 -6.22 -7.90 -9.16
C THR A 139 -7.34 -7.12 -8.45
N GLY A 140 -7.03 -5.95 -7.91
CA GLY A 140 -7.98 -5.05 -7.26
C GLY A 140 -9.03 -4.49 -8.20
N THR A 141 -8.64 -4.07 -9.41
CA THR A 141 -9.60 -3.59 -10.41
C THR A 141 -10.49 -4.70 -10.95
N ILE A 142 -9.99 -5.93 -11.13
CA ILE A 142 -10.83 -7.09 -11.48
C ILE A 142 -11.89 -7.32 -10.41
N PHE A 143 -11.50 -7.32 -9.13
CA PHE A 143 -12.43 -7.48 -8.01
C PHE A 143 -13.46 -6.34 -7.94
N ALA A 144 -13.01 -5.10 -8.06
CA ALA A 144 -13.88 -3.93 -8.08
C ALA A 144 -14.88 -3.99 -9.25
N GLN A 145 -14.43 -4.42 -10.43
CA GLN A 145 -15.26 -4.54 -11.62
C GLN A 145 -16.36 -5.60 -11.47
N GLN A 146 -16.09 -6.71 -10.76
CA GLN A 146 -17.14 -7.68 -10.45
C GLN A 146 -18.16 -7.10 -9.47
N SER A 147 -17.71 -6.35 -8.47
CA SER A 147 -18.61 -5.69 -7.51
C SER A 147 -19.50 -4.64 -8.19
N ILE A 148 -18.99 -3.90 -9.19
CA ILE A 148 -19.78 -2.95 -9.99
C ILE A 148 -20.90 -3.63 -10.78
N LYS A 149 -20.72 -4.88 -11.21
CA LYS A 149 -21.73 -5.64 -11.96
C LYS A 149 -22.85 -6.21 -11.09
N SER A 150 -22.75 -6.08 -9.76
CA SER A 150 -23.79 -6.56 -8.84
C SER A 150 -25.12 -5.83 -9.02
N GLU A 151 -26.23 -6.58 -8.93
CA GLU A 151 -27.59 -6.03 -8.89
C GLU A 151 -27.83 -5.18 -7.63
N ASN A 152 -27.24 -5.59 -6.51
CA ASN A 152 -27.30 -4.83 -5.26
C ASN A 152 -26.56 -3.48 -5.40
N ARG A 153 -27.30 -2.37 -5.21
CA ARG A 153 -26.82 -0.98 -5.30
C ARG A 153 -25.66 -0.69 -4.34
N GLU A 154 -25.70 -1.21 -3.12
CA GLU A 154 -24.66 -1.02 -2.10
C GLU A 154 -23.33 -1.62 -2.57
N ILE A 155 -23.37 -2.85 -3.07
CA ILE A 155 -22.20 -3.58 -3.59
C ILE A 155 -21.65 -2.85 -4.84
N ARG A 156 -22.54 -2.34 -5.69
CA ARG A 156 -22.15 -1.57 -6.87
C ARG A 156 -21.41 -0.28 -6.51
N LEU A 157 -21.90 0.46 -5.51
CA LEU A 157 -21.25 1.68 -5.03
C LEU A 157 -19.86 1.36 -4.41
N LYS A 158 -19.78 0.32 -3.58
CA LYS A 158 -18.51 -0.20 -3.05
C LYS A 158 -17.51 -0.50 -4.17
N GLY A 159 -17.96 -1.20 -5.21
CA GLY A 159 -17.12 -1.50 -6.38
C GLY A 159 -16.59 -0.25 -7.09
N LYS A 160 -17.41 0.81 -7.23
CA LYS A 160 -16.95 2.08 -7.81
C LYS A 160 -15.88 2.75 -6.97
N LEU A 161 -16.09 2.82 -5.65
CA LEU A 161 -15.11 3.39 -4.71
C LEU A 161 -13.81 2.60 -4.71
N LEU A 162 -13.87 1.26 -4.68
CA LEU A 162 -12.68 0.42 -4.75
C LEU A 162 -11.90 0.62 -6.05
N ARG A 163 -12.59 0.74 -7.19
CA ARG A 163 -11.92 0.99 -8.47
C ARG A 163 -11.18 2.33 -8.46
N GLY A 164 -11.83 3.39 -7.96
CA GLY A 164 -11.18 4.69 -7.75
C GLY A 164 -9.95 4.55 -6.85
N ALA A 165 -10.13 3.90 -5.69
CA ALA A 165 -9.08 3.69 -4.70
C ALA A 165 -7.84 3.01 -5.28
N PHE A 166 -7.98 1.90 -6.02
CA PHE A 166 -6.85 1.21 -6.63
C PHE A 166 -6.11 2.09 -7.65
N ILE A 167 -6.85 2.86 -8.45
CA ILE A 167 -6.25 3.74 -9.47
C ILE A 167 -5.50 4.90 -8.77
N THR A 168 -6.17 5.63 -7.88
CA THR A 168 -5.59 6.76 -7.15
C THR A 168 -4.37 6.33 -6.35
N PHE A 169 -4.46 5.21 -5.62
CA PHE A 169 -3.35 4.64 -4.86
C PHE A 169 -2.18 4.29 -5.76
N THR A 170 -2.43 3.62 -6.90
CA THR A 170 -1.35 3.20 -7.81
C THR A 170 -0.61 4.39 -8.39
N ILE A 171 -1.34 5.42 -8.83
CA ILE A 171 -0.71 6.64 -9.37
C ILE A 171 0.14 7.28 -8.27
N ALA A 172 -0.41 7.46 -7.07
CA ALA A 172 0.32 8.10 -5.97
C ALA A 172 1.57 7.29 -5.56
N ALA A 173 1.44 5.97 -5.41
CA ALA A 173 2.53 5.10 -4.98
C ALA A 173 3.64 4.97 -6.04
N ILE A 174 3.30 4.95 -7.33
CA ILE A 174 4.31 4.99 -8.41
C ILE A 174 5.02 6.34 -8.43
N LEU A 175 4.28 7.45 -8.33
CA LEU A 175 4.90 8.78 -8.26
C LEU A 175 5.86 8.89 -7.08
N ASP A 176 5.47 8.37 -5.91
CA ASP A 176 6.31 8.35 -4.69
C ASP A 176 7.58 7.52 -4.89
N ALA A 177 7.45 6.31 -5.43
CA ALA A 177 8.58 5.42 -5.68
C ALA A 177 9.58 6.00 -6.72
N LEU A 178 9.10 6.85 -7.63
CA LEU A 178 9.91 7.47 -8.67
C LEU A 178 10.43 8.86 -8.27
N LEU A 179 10.10 9.40 -7.09
CA LEU A 179 10.49 10.77 -6.70
C LEU A 179 12.00 11.00 -6.80
N GLY A 180 12.81 10.06 -6.32
CA GLY A 180 14.27 10.18 -6.37
C GLY A 180 14.87 10.11 -7.78
N MET A 181 14.12 9.55 -8.75
CA MET A 181 14.51 9.53 -10.17
C MET A 181 14.03 10.79 -10.91
N ILE A 182 12.90 11.36 -10.51
CA ILE A 182 12.31 12.56 -11.14
C ILE A 182 13.02 13.82 -10.65
N PHE A 183 13.36 13.88 -9.35
CA PHE A 183 13.98 15.02 -8.70
C PHE A 183 15.34 14.63 -8.12
N GLU A 184 16.39 14.77 -8.93
CA GLU A 184 17.76 14.48 -8.51
C GLU A 184 18.26 15.46 -7.45
N ASP A 185 17.89 16.74 -7.56
CA ASP A 185 18.26 17.77 -6.59
C ASP A 185 17.34 17.72 -5.36
N PRO A 186 17.85 17.38 -4.17
CA PRO A 186 17.04 17.32 -2.95
C PRO A 186 16.57 18.69 -2.46
N THR A 187 17.11 19.79 -2.99
CA THR A 187 16.75 21.16 -2.63
C THR A 187 15.68 21.78 -3.52
N ASP A 188 15.25 21.08 -4.58
CA ASP A 188 14.20 21.58 -5.47
C ASP A 188 12.88 21.79 -4.70
N PRO A 189 12.32 23.02 -4.67
CA PRO A 189 11.04 23.28 -4.01
C PRO A 189 9.87 22.48 -4.61
N LEU A 190 9.92 22.11 -5.89
CA LEU A 190 8.88 21.31 -6.55
C LEU A 190 8.76 19.91 -5.96
N LEU A 191 9.86 19.37 -5.45
CA LEU A 191 9.89 18.06 -4.81
C LEU A 191 9.04 18.05 -3.53
N SER A 192 9.16 19.09 -2.70
CA SER A 192 8.34 19.23 -1.48
C SER A 192 6.85 19.36 -1.82
N ILE A 193 6.52 20.12 -2.87
CA ILE A 193 5.14 20.25 -3.37
C ILE A 193 4.62 18.90 -3.86
N MET A 194 5.43 18.16 -4.62
CA MET A 194 5.06 16.84 -5.13
C MET A 194 4.79 15.84 -4.00
N VAL A 195 5.63 15.83 -2.96
CA VAL A 195 5.41 14.99 -1.76
C VAL A 195 4.06 15.30 -1.14
N VAL A 196 3.70 16.58 -0.97
CA VAL A 196 2.39 16.96 -0.41
C VAL A 196 1.24 16.48 -1.29
N ILE A 197 1.35 16.64 -2.62
CA ILE A 197 0.33 16.15 -3.57
C ILE A 197 0.17 14.64 -3.45
N ILE A 198 1.27 13.89 -3.44
CA ILE A 198 1.26 12.43 -3.30
C ILE A 198 0.58 12.02 -1.99
N ARG A 199 0.90 12.67 -0.87
CA ARG A 199 0.29 12.37 0.43
C ARG A 199 -1.22 12.65 0.42
N ILE A 200 -1.68 13.73 -0.21
CA ILE A 200 -3.10 14.00 -0.40
C ILE A 200 -3.77 12.90 -1.23
N MET A 201 -3.15 12.47 -2.33
CA MET A 201 -3.67 11.37 -3.15
C MET A 201 -3.75 10.04 -2.39
N LEU A 202 -2.73 9.72 -1.59
CA LEU A 202 -2.73 8.52 -0.74
C LEU A 202 -3.87 8.58 0.30
N ILE A 203 -4.08 9.74 0.94
CA ILE A 203 -5.19 9.94 1.88
C ILE A 203 -6.54 9.77 1.18
N ILE A 204 -6.72 10.37 0.00
CA ILE A 204 -7.94 10.20 -0.80
C ILE A 204 -8.16 8.72 -1.11
N SER A 205 -7.14 8.02 -1.59
CA SER A 205 -7.24 6.58 -1.89
C SER A 205 -7.61 5.76 -0.65
N ALA A 206 -7.06 6.09 0.52
CA ALA A 206 -7.39 5.41 1.77
C ALA A 206 -8.85 5.63 2.19
N LEU A 207 -9.38 6.84 1.98
CA LEU A 207 -10.81 7.13 2.18
C LEU A 207 -11.68 6.35 1.19
N GLU A 208 -11.29 6.28 -0.08
CA GLU A 208 -11.98 5.47 -1.09
C GLU A 208 -11.96 3.98 -0.75
N PHE A 209 -10.83 3.43 -0.28
CA PHE A 209 -10.76 2.05 0.21
C PHE A 209 -11.63 1.82 1.44
N TYR A 210 -11.65 2.75 2.39
CA TYR A 210 -12.51 2.68 3.56
C TYR A 210 -13.99 2.61 3.16
N GLY A 211 -14.42 3.48 2.24
CA GLY A 211 -15.76 3.46 1.67
C GLY A 211 -16.05 2.21 0.84
N GLY A 212 -15.07 1.75 0.05
CA GLY A 212 -15.16 0.60 -0.80
C GLY A 212 -15.34 -0.72 -0.05
N PHE A 213 -14.63 -0.92 1.07
CA PHE A 213 -14.75 -2.16 1.85
C PHE A 213 -15.87 -2.12 2.89
N LEU A 214 -16.15 -0.95 3.49
CA LEU A 214 -17.07 -0.86 4.62
C LEU A 214 -18.37 -0.15 4.32
N LEU A 215 -18.34 0.81 3.39
CA LEU A 215 -19.40 1.78 3.09
C LEU A 215 -20.13 2.27 4.34
N PRO A 216 -19.51 3.16 5.14
CA PRO A 216 -20.17 3.71 6.32
C PRO A 216 -21.42 4.51 5.92
N ARG A 217 -22.42 4.55 6.81
CA ARG A 217 -23.71 5.22 6.56
C ARG A 217 -23.57 6.66 6.06
N TRP A 218 -22.60 7.41 6.57
CA TRP A 218 -22.39 8.79 6.14
C TRP A 218 -21.96 8.88 4.67
N MET A 219 -21.10 7.98 4.19
CA MET A 219 -20.71 7.91 2.77
C MET A 219 -21.90 7.45 1.93
N GLU A 220 -22.59 6.40 2.36
CA GLU A 220 -23.78 5.90 1.68
C GLU A 220 -24.81 7.02 1.49
N MET A 221 -25.12 7.79 2.54
CA MET A 221 -26.03 8.94 2.46
C MET A 221 -25.55 9.99 1.48
N ILE A 222 -24.26 10.36 1.47
CA ILE A 222 -23.73 11.36 0.52
C ILE A 222 -23.92 10.90 -0.93
N PHE A 223 -23.59 9.64 -1.24
CA PHE A 223 -23.67 9.11 -2.60
C PHE A 223 -25.08 8.70 -3.04
N THR A 224 -26.01 8.57 -2.10
CA THR A 224 -27.41 8.20 -2.40
C THR A 224 -28.38 9.39 -2.34
N ARG A 225 -28.05 10.49 -1.63
CA ARG A 225 -28.89 11.70 -1.56
C ARG A 225 -29.05 12.47 -2.87
N GLY A 226 -28.26 12.15 -3.90
CA GLY A 226 -28.34 12.77 -5.23
C GLY A 226 -29.07 11.94 -6.29
N GLN A 227 -29.78 10.88 -5.90
CA GLN A 227 -30.56 9.98 -6.77
C GLN A 227 -31.92 9.70 -6.15
#